data_AF-A0A952FLP8-F1
#
_entry.id   AF-A0A952FLP8-F1
#
_cell.length_a   1.000
_cell.length_b   1.000
_cell.length_c   1.000
_cell.angle_alpha   90.00
_cell.angle_beta   90.00
_cell.angle_gamma   90.00
#
_symmetry.space_group_name_H-M   'P 1'
#
loop_
_entity.id
_entity.type
_entity.pdbx_description
1 polymer ?
#
loop_
_entity_poly.entity_id
_entity_poly.type
_entity_poly.pdbx_seq_one_letter_code
_entity_poly.pdbx_strand_id
1 'polypeptide(L)'
;AIPGSRVLRLTTTDLILSALLSGAGLALIPCFIGDAYPELVRVSPIVPEMEHRYRLVVHQDIGRSPRVARAKEAIAALFAAERRLMEGEAGPAESAGAPVAV
;
A
#
# COMPACT_ATOMS: atom_id res chain seq x y z
N ALA A 1 -13.58 -20.01 -13.40
CA ALA A 1 -13.52 -18.78 -14.18
C ALA A 1 -14.94 -18.40 -14.60
N ILE A 2 -15.32 -17.13 -14.50
CA ILE A 2 -16.65 -16.66 -14.93
C ILE A 2 -16.66 -16.64 -16.47
N PRO A 3 -17.60 -17.28 -17.17
CA PRO A 3 -17.65 -17.27 -18.63
C PRO A 3 -17.70 -15.82 -19.17
N GLY A 4 -16.82 -15.48 -20.11
CA GLY A 4 -16.72 -14.13 -20.67
C GLY A 4 -15.85 -13.13 -19.90
N SER A 5 -15.26 -13.52 -18.76
CA SER A 5 -14.34 -12.65 -18.03
C SER A 5 -13.04 -12.44 -18.80
N ARG A 6 -12.58 -11.19 -18.92
CA ARG A 6 -11.23 -10.87 -19.39
C ARG A 6 -10.29 -10.83 -18.19
N VAL A 7 -9.13 -11.48 -18.33
CA VAL A 7 -8.09 -11.47 -17.29
C VAL A 7 -6.94 -10.61 -17.78
N LEU A 8 -6.58 -9.62 -16.98
CA LEU A 8 -5.42 -8.77 -17.21
C LEU A 8 -4.35 -9.10 -16.16
N ARG A 9 -3.11 -9.29 -16.61
CA ARG A 9 -1.96 -9.50 -15.74
C ARG A 9 -1.07 -8.27 -15.80
N LEU A 10 -0.91 -7.61 -14.67
CA LEU A 10 -0.07 -6.43 -14.49
C LEU A 10 0.95 -6.74 -13.39
N THR A 11 2.15 -6.18 -13.52
CA THR A 11 3.28 -6.49 -12.65
C THR A 11 3.54 -5.44 -11.58
N THR A 12 2.90 -4.27 -11.68
CA THR A 12 3.10 -3.15 -10.77
C THR A 12 1.75 -2.60 -10.30
N THR A 13 1.72 -2.11 -9.06
CA THR A 13 0.48 -1.67 -8.40
C THR A 13 -0.14 -0.43 -9.04
N ASP A 14 0.68 0.48 -9.57
CA ASP A 14 0.25 1.70 -10.27
C ASP A 14 -0.53 1.42 -11.56
N LEU A 15 -0.11 0.39 -12.32
CA LEU A 15 -0.84 -0.06 -13.50
C LEU A 15 -2.16 -0.72 -13.12
N ILE A 16 -2.17 -1.52 -12.04
CA ILE A 16 -3.40 -2.14 -11.53
C ILE A 16 -4.40 -1.07 -11.10
N LEU A 17 -3.92 -0.07 -10.35
CA LEU A 17 -4.72 1.07 -9.95
C LEU A 17 -5.28 1.85 -11.15
N SER A 18 -4.46 2.14 -12.15
CA SER A 18 -4.91 2.82 -13.38
C SER A 18 -5.98 2.02 -14.13
N ALA A 19 -5.85 0.68 -14.15
CA ALA A 19 -6.87 -0.20 -14.72
C ALA A 19 -8.17 -0.19 -13.89
N LEU A 20 -8.08 -0.18 -12.56
CA LEU A 20 -9.25 -0.06 -11.67
C LEU A 20 -9.99 1.27 -11.89
N LEU A 21 -9.25 2.38 -11.91
CA LEU A 21 -9.81 3.72 -12.13
C LEU A 21 -10.41 3.92 -13.53
N SER A 22 -9.95 3.15 -14.52
CA SER A 22 -10.56 3.13 -15.87
C SER A 22 -11.76 2.18 -16.00
N GLY A 23 -12.15 1.50 -14.90
CA GLY A 23 -13.30 0.59 -14.89
C GLY A 23 -13.01 -0.80 -15.46
N ALA A 24 -11.75 -1.24 -15.51
CA ALA A 24 -11.38 -2.56 -16.03
C ALA A 24 -11.89 -3.73 -15.17
N GLY A 25 -12.36 -3.46 -13.94
CA GLY A 25 -13.03 -4.44 -13.08
C GLY A 25 -12.49 -4.46 -11.65
N LEU A 26 -12.13 -5.65 -11.18
CA LEU A 26 -11.69 -5.92 -9.81
C LEU A 26 -10.24 -6.41 -9.82
N ALA A 27 -9.47 -6.04 -8.80
CA ALA A 27 -8.10 -6.46 -8.61
C ALA A 27 -7.69 -6.42 -7.13
N LEU A 28 -6.61 -7.10 -6.80
CA LEU A 28 -5.97 -7.04 -5.48
C LEU A 28 -4.89 -5.94 -5.51
N ILE A 29 -4.99 -4.99 -4.59
CA ILE A 29 -4.00 -3.94 -4.35
C ILE A 29 -3.81 -3.74 -2.84
N PRO A 30 -2.68 -3.18 -2.38
CA PRO A 30 -2.52 -2.79 -0.98
C PRO A 30 -3.63 -1.85 -0.53
N CYS A 31 -4.18 -2.08 0.68
CA CYS A 31 -5.32 -1.32 1.20
C CYS A 31 -5.06 0.18 1.21
N PHE A 32 -3.91 0.60 1.75
CA PHE A 32 -3.52 2.02 1.82
C PHE A 32 -3.42 2.73 0.47
N ILE A 33 -3.19 1.99 -0.63
CA ILE A 33 -3.24 2.56 -1.98
C ILE A 33 -4.70 2.73 -2.40
N GLY A 34 -5.53 1.71 -2.23
CA GLY A 34 -6.95 1.77 -2.62
C GLY A 34 -7.75 2.81 -1.84
N ASP A 35 -7.50 2.94 -0.53
CA ASP A 35 -8.22 3.87 0.34
C ASP A 35 -7.97 5.35 0.04
N ALA A 36 -6.89 5.64 -0.70
CA ALA A 36 -6.55 6.99 -1.12
C ALA A 36 -7.43 7.48 -2.29
N TYR A 37 -8.22 6.58 -2.93
CA TYR A 37 -9.05 6.88 -4.10
C TYR A 37 -10.53 6.70 -3.77
N PRO A 38 -11.32 7.78 -3.63
CA PRO A 38 -12.75 7.73 -3.33
C PRO A 38 -13.60 6.98 -4.37
N GLU A 39 -13.10 6.86 -5.59
CA GLU A 39 -13.74 6.13 -6.70
C GLU A 39 -13.69 4.61 -6.52
N LEU A 40 -12.83 4.13 -5.62
CA LEU A 40 -12.66 2.72 -5.32
C LEU A 40 -13.39 2.32 -4.04
N VAL A 41 -13.88 1.08 -4.03
CA VAL A 41 -14.51 0.47 -2.87
C VAL A 41 -13.88 -0.89 -2.60
N ARG A 42 -13.65 -1.19 -1.31
CA ARG A 42 -13.22 -2.52 -0.89
C ARG A 42 -14.40 -3.48 -0.99
N VAL A 43 -14.26 -4.52 -1.80
CA VAL A 43 -15.32 -5.52 -2.03
C VAL A 43 -15.15 -6.82 -1.22
N SER A 44 -14.07 -6.93 -0.45
CA SER A 44 -13.76 -8.09 0.39
C SER A 44 -13.17 -7.67 1.73
N PRO A 45 -13.18 -8.56 2.74
CA PRO A 45 -12.29 -8.45 3.90
C PRO A 45 -10.81 -8.43 3.47
N ILE A 46 -9.93 -8.06 4.41
CA ILE A 46 -8.47 -8.19 4.24
C ILE A 46 -8.17 -9.65 3.90
N VAL A 47 -7.41 -9.87 2.83
CA VAL A 47 -6.98 -11.19 2.37
C VAL A 47 -5.67 -11.53 3.06
N PRO A 48 -5.61 -12.50 4.00
CA PRO A 48 -4.40 -12.80 4.77
C PRO A 48 -3.20 -13.18 3.89
N GLU A 49 -3.45 -13.82 2.74
CA GLU A 49 -2.43 -14.21 1.78
C GLU A 49 -1.76 -13.01 1.07
N MET A 50 -2.37 -11.82 1.17
CA MET A 50 -1.82 -10.56 0.67
C MET A 50 -1.08 -9.75 1.76
N GLU A 51 -0.91 -10.31 2.97
CA GLU A 51 -0.11 -9.66 4.02
C GLU A 51 1.33 -9.46 3.55
N HIS A 52 1.85 -8.25 3.75
CA HIS A 52 3.23 -7.91 3.42
C HIS A 52 3.97 -7.40 4.65
N ARG A 53 5.06 -8.10 5.01
CA ARG A 53 5.93 -7.71 6.13
C ARG A 53 7.01 -6.75 5.65
N TYR A 54 6.82 -5.47 5.92
CA TYR A 54 7.84 -4.45 5.68
C TYR A 54 9.00 -4.58 6.68
N ARG A 55 10.23 -4.49 6.19
CA ARG A 55 11.45 -4.54 7.00
C ARG A 55 12.36 -3.39 6.61
N LEU A 56 12.77 -2.60 7.60
CA LEU A 56 13.80 -1.58 7.42
C LEU A 56 15.17 -2.22 7.61
N VAL A 57 15.91 -2.39 6.52
CA VAL A 57 17.24 -3.01 6.51
C VAL A 57 18.29 -1.93 6.32
N VAL A 58 19.32 -1.95 7.16
CA VAL A 58 20.46 -1.02 7.12
C VAL A 58 21.74 -1.85 7.23
N HIS A 59 22.74 -1.54 6.39
CA HIS A 59 24.04 -2.19 6.48
C HIS A 59 24.70 -1.90 7.83
N GLN A 60 25.36 -2.90 8.43
CA GLN A 60 25.86 -2.80 9.81
C GLN A 60 26.85 -1.64 10.01
N ASP A 61 27.72 -1.40 9.02
CA ASP A 61 28.74 -0.35 9.08
C ASP A 61 28.16 1.06 9.08
N ILE A 62 27.13 1.30 8.27
CA ILE A 62 26.48 2.62 8.18
C ILE A 62 25.46 2.84 9.30
N GLY A 63 24.90 1.75 9.85
CA GLY A 63 23.86 1.82 10.88
C GLY A 63 24.32 2.48 12.19
N ARG A 64 25.64 2.54 12.43
CA ARG A 64 26.24 3.22 13.59
C ARG A 64 26.43 4.74 13.38
N SER A 65 26.28 5.23 12.15
CA SER A 65 26.35 6.67 11.87
C SER A 65 25.18 7.38 12.55
N PRO A 66 25.41 8.47 13.32
CA PRO A 66 24.33 9.19 14.01
C PRO A 66 23.22 9.68 13.07
N ARG A 67 23.57 10.06 11.83
CA ARG A 67 22.60 10.50 10.82
C ARG A 67 21.70 9.35 10.36
N VAL A 68 22.29 8.16 10.15
CA VAL A 68 21.55 6.96 9.73
C VAL A 68 20.69 6.42 10.86
N ALA A 69 21.20 6.42 12.10
CA ALA A 69 20.44 6.04 13.28
C ALA A 69 19.16 6.89 13.42
N ARG A 70 19.30 8.21 13.31
CA ARG A 70 18.16 9.14 13.38
C ARG A 70 17.17 8.96 12.24
N ALA A 71 17.64 8.73 11.01
CA ALA A 71 16.75 8.44 9.88
C ALA A 71 15.98 7.13 10.09
N LYS A 72 16.66 6.08 10.57
CA LYS A 72 16.04 4.78 10.89
C LYS A 72 14.94 4.92 11.94
N GLU A 73 15.21 5.67 13.01
CA GLU A 73 14.24 5.95 14.06
C GLU A 73 13.03 6.73 13.53
N ALA A 74 13.25 7.75 12.70
CA ALA A 74 12.16 8.52 12.10
C ALA A 74 11.27 7.66 11.19
N ILE A 75 11.86 6.81 10.35
CA ILE A 75 11.11 5.89 9.48
C ILE A 75 10.34 4.87 10.34
N ALA A 76 10.97 4.30 11.37
CA ALA A 76 10.30 3.36 12.26
C ALA A 76 9.12 4.00 13.01
N ALA A 77 9.29 5.24 13.47
CA ALA A 77 8.22 6.01 14.12
C ALA A 77 7.05 6.28 13.16
N LEU A 78 7.34 6.62 11.89
CA LEU A 78 6.31 6.81 10.87
C LEU A 78 5.51 5.52 10.62
N PHE A 79 6.19 4.39 10.42
CA PHE A 79 5.50 3.10 10.23
C PHE A 79 4.68 2.69 11.45
N ALA A 80 5.14 3.02 12.66
CA ALA A 80 4.38 2.77 13.88
C ALA A 80 3.13 3.67 13.99
N ALA A 81 3.24 4.94 13.60
CA ALA A 81 2.11 5.88 13.59
C ALA A 81 1.06 5.48 12.54
N GLU A 82 1.49 5.05 11.36
CA GLU A 82 0.63 4.63 10.25
C GLU A 82 0.23 3.16 10.31
N ARG A 83 0.42 2.49 11.45
CA ARG A 83 0.21 1.04 11.58
C ARG A 83 -1.19 0.62 11.14
N ARG A 84 -2.23 1.36 11.56
CA ARG A 84 -3.62 1.06 11.19
C ARG A 84 -3.85 1.14 9.68
N LEU A 85 -3.22 2.10 9.00
CA LEU A 85 -3.27 2.22 7.54
C LEU A 85 -2.57 1.04 6.88
N MET A 86 -1.37 0.68 7.34
CA MET A 86 -0.58 -0.43 6.81
C MET A 86 -1.25 -1.79 7.03
N GLU A 87 -1.95 -1.98 8.16
CA GLU A 87 -2.71 -3.19 8.49
C GLU A 87 -4.10 -3.20 7.81
N GLY A 88 -4.48 -2.17 7.05
CA GLY A 88 -5.77 -2.08 6.37
C GLY A 88 -6.96 -1.83 7.31
N GLU A 89 -6.69 -1.43 8.55
CA GLU A 89 -7.69 -1.09 9.57
C GLU A 89 -8.16 0.37 9.49
N ALA A 90 -7.44 1.22 8.75
CA ALA A 90 -7.97 2.51 8.33
C ALA A 90 -9.03 2.28 7.25
N GLY A 91 -10.21 2.88 7.38
CA GLY A 91 -11.22 2.90 6.32
C GLY A 91 -10.78 3.79 5.15
N PRO A 92 -11.61 3.92 4.09
CA PRO A 92 -11.38 4.88 3.02
C PRO A 92 -11.06 6.25 3.62
N ALA A 93 -9.97 6.88 3.19
CA ALA A 93 -9.47 8.07 3.86
C ALA A 93 -10.52 9.21 3.78
N GLU A 94 -11.06 9.61 4.93
CA GLU A 94 -11.64 10.95 5.08
C GLU A 94 -10.47 11.94 5.09
N SER A 95 -10.04 12.33 3.89
CA SER A 95 -9.06 13.37 3.54
C SER A 95 -7.98 13.69 4.59
N ALA A 96 -6.80 13.07 4.45
CA ALA A 96 -5.55 13.69 4.91
C ALA A 96 -4.35 13.13 4.12
N GLY A 97 -3.77 13.98 3.28
CA GLY A 97 -2.48 13.74 2.63
C GLY A 97 -2.62 13.54 1.12
N ALA A 98 -2.23 14.55 0.35
CA ALA A 98 -2.08 14.46 -1.09
C ALA A 98 -1.21 13.24 -1.45
N PRO A 99 -1.55 12.51 -2.54
CA PRO A 99 -0.76 11.37 -2.95
C PRO A 99 0.67 11.84 -3.19
N VAL A 100 1.64 11.15 -2.57
CA VAL A 100 3.04 11.25 -2.97
C VAL A 100 3.11 10.69 -4.39
N ALA A 101 3.06 11.60 -5.37
CA ALA A 101 3.42 11.28 -6.74
C ALA A 101 4.89 10.84 -6.74
N VAL A 102 5.12 9.59 -7.13
CA VAL A 102 6.45 9.05 -7.43
C VAL A 102 6.86 9.51 -8.82
#